data_AF-A0A6J4QTZ5-F1
#
_entry.id   AF-A0A6J4QTZ5-F1
#
_cell.length_a   1.000
_cell.length_b   1.000
_cell.length_c   1.000
_cell.angle_alpha   90.00
_cell.angle_beta   90.00
_cell.angle_gamma   90.00
#
_symmetry.space_group_name_H-M   'P 1'
#
loop_
_entity.id
_entity.type
_entity.pdbx_description
1 polymer ?
#
loop_
_entity_poly.entity_id
_entity_poly.type
_entity_poly.pdbx_seq_one_letter_code
_entity_poly.pdbx_strand_id
1 'polypeptide(L)' 'MGSRRMFEDLNRALSLNPAVRPVVDREFRFEELPDALRHLKGGAHFGKVVLAA' A
#
# COMPACT_ATOMS: atom_id res chain seq x y z
N MET A 1 -15.18 6.45 -6.98
CA MET A 1 -14.14 6.50 -8.04
C MET A 1 -13.17 7.62 -7.70
N GLY A 2 -11.89 7.31 -7.48
CA GLY A 2 -10.87 8.34 -7.29
C GLY A 2 -10.49 9.00 -8.62
N SER A 3 -10.25 10.31 -8.63
CA SER A 3 -9.81 11.02 -9.83
C SER A 3 -8.36 10.67 -10.16
N ARG A 4 -8.09 10.29 -11.42
CA ARG A 4 -6.73 10.06 -11.93
C ARG A 4 -5.83 11.27 -11.64
N ARG A 5 -6.34 12.48 -11.88
CA ARG A 5 -5.59 13.72 -11.65
C ARG A 5 -5.18 13.88 -10.19
N MET A 6 -6.08 13.60 -9.25
CA MET A 6 -5.76 13.67 -7.82
C MET A 6 -4.66 12.66 -7.42
N PHE A 7 -4.66 11.47 -8.03
CA PHE A 7 -3.63 10.47 -7.78
C PHE A 7 -2.27 10.88 -8.36
N GLU A 8 -2.24 11.47 -9.56
CA GLU A 8 -1.01 12.01 -10.16
C GLU A 8 -0.44 13.17 -9.33
N ASP A 9 -1.31 14.07 -8.84
CA ASP A 9 -0.92 15.17 -7.95
C ASP A 9 -0.35 14.65 -6.62
N LEU A 10 -0.96 13.62 -6.03
CA LEU A 10 -0.44 12.94 -4.83
C LEU A 10 0.95 12.35 -5.07
N ASN A 11 1.13 11.59 -6.16
CA ASN A 11 2.43 10.98 -6.48
C ASN A 11 3.51 12.04 -6.67
N ARG A 12 3.20 13.15 -7.34
CA ARG A 12 4.13 14.28 -7.48
C ARG A 12 4.52 14.87 -6.12
N ALA A 13 3.55 15.07 -5.24
CA ALA A 13 3.80 15.58 -3.89
C ALA A 13 4.71 14.63 -3.08
N LEU A 14 4.48 13.31 -3.17
CA LEU A 14 5.31 12.30 -2.50
C LEU A 14 6.75 12.27 -3.02
N SER A 15 6.96 12.43 -4.33
CA SER A 15 8.29 12.48 -4.94
C SER A 15 9.09 13.71 -4.49
N LEU A 16 8.42 14.85 -4.27
CA LEU A 16 9.06 16.08 -3.78
C LEU A 16 9.35 16.06 -2.27
N ASN A 17 8.67 15.19 -1.52
CA ASN A 17 8.74 15.14 -0.05
C ASN A 17 9.20 13.76 0.43
N PRO A 18 10.51 13.46 0.39
CA PRO A 18 11.02 12.12 0.72
C PRO A 18 10.78 11.68 2.17
N ALA A 19 10.49 12.61 3.08
CA ALA A 19 10.12 12.28 4.45
C ALA A 19 8.70 11.67 4.56
N VAL A 20 7.82 11.92 3.58
CA VAL A 20 6.48 11.34 3.53
C VAL A 20 6.56 9.99 2.85
N ARG A 21 6.26 8.93 3.59
CA ARG A 21 6.30 7.54 3.11
C ARG A 21 5.03 6.81 3.47
N PRO A 22 4.49 5.96 2.58
CA PRO A 22 3.43 5.03 2.93
C PRO A 22 3.90 4.13 4.07
N VAL A 23 3.05 3.93 5.07
CA VAL A 23 3.28 2.92 6.09
C VAL A 23 2.91 1.56 5.49
N VAL A 24 3.90 0.71 5.26
CA VAL A 24 3.72 -0.68 4.85
C VAL A 24 3.76 -1.54 6.10
N ASP A 25 2.66 -2.24 6.35
CA ASP A 25 2.53 -3.15 7.49
C ASP A 25 3.33 -4.43 7.23
N ARG A 26 3.07 -5.04 6.06
CA ARG A 26 3.68 -6.30 5.68
C ARG A 26 3.67 -6.47 4.16
N GLU A 27 4.74 -7.07 3.67
CA GLU A 27 4.91 -7.51 2.29
C GLU A 27 4.79 -9.03 2.22
N PHE A 28 4.08 -9.52 1.20
CA PHE A 28 3.89 -10.93 0.90
C PHE A 28 4.32 -11.20 -0.54
N ARG A 29 4.85 -12.38 -0.86
CA ARG A 29 5.02 -12.78 -2.26
C ARG A 29 3.67 -13.09 -2.89
N PHE A 30 3.60 -13.08 -4.22
CA PHE A 30 2.34 -13.35 -4.91
C PHE A 30 1.76 -14.74 -4.58
N GLU A 31 2.61 -15.75 -4.37
CA GLU A 31 2.17 -17.10 -3.97
C GLU A 31 1.49 -17.14 -2.60
N GLU A 32 1.75 -16.12 -1.76
CA GLU A 32 1.20 -15.98 -0.42
C GLU A 32 -0.09 -15.14 -0.40
N LEU A 33 -0.69 -14.87 -1.57
CA LEU A 33 -1.95 -14.12 -1.69
C LEU A 33 -3.06 -14.59 -0.73
N PRO A 34 -3.31 -15.90 -0.53
CA PRO A 34 -4.32 -16.36 0.44
C PRO A 34 -4.03 -15.87 1.87
N ASP A 35 -2.76 -15.89 2.27
CA ASP A 35 -2.32 -15.43 3.60
C ASP A 35 -2.38 -13.91 3.73
N ALA A 36 -2.01 -13.18 2.67
CA ALA A 36 -2.15 -11.72 2.61
C ALA A 36 -3.61 -11.28 2.79
N LEU A 37 -4.55 -11.99 2.13
CA LEU A 37 -5.99 -11.72 2.27
C LEU A 37 -6.51 -12.10 3.66
N ARG A 38 -6.02 -13.18 4.26
CA ARG A 38 -6.34 -13.55 5.66
C ARG A 38 -5.86 -12.48 6.63
N HIS A 39 -4.64 -11.98 6.45
CA HIS A 39 -4.04 -10.91 7.25
C HIS A 39 -4.82 -9.60 7.12
N LEU A 40 -5.19 -9.23 5.88
CA LEU A 40 -6.05 -8.08 5.61
C LEU A 40 -7.42 -8.22 6.31
N LYS A 41 -8.08 -9.38 6.16
CA LYS A 41 -9.39 -9.66 6.77
C LYS A 41 -9.34 -9.62 8.29
N GLY A 42 -8.22 -10.00 8.90
CA GLY A 42 -8.02 -9.93 10.35
C GLY A 42 -8.04 -8.51 10.93
N GLY A 43 -7.85 -7.48 10.10
CA GLY A 43 -7.96 -6.07 10.51
C GLY A 43 -6.88 -5.56 11.47
N ALA A 44 -5.92 -6.40 11.86
CA ALA A 44 -4.84 -6.06 12.78
C ALA A 44 -3.61 -5.41 12.11
N HIS A 45 -3.66 -5.19 10.79
CA HIS A 45 -2.58 -4.57 10.04
C HIS A 45 -2.56 -3.05 10.28
N PHE A 46 -1.37 -2.49 10.49
CA PHE A 46 -1.16 -1.05 10.61
C PHE A 46 -0.57 -0.49 9.32
N GLY A 47 -1.43 0.05 8.45
CA GLY A 47 -1.02 0.62 7.17
C GLY A 47 -1.41 -0.24 5.98
N LYS A 48 -0.51 -0.39 5.01
CA LYS A 48 -0.77 -1.10 3.74
C LYS A 48 -0.21 -2.52 3.77
N VAL A 49 -1.00 -3.48 3.27
CA VAL A 49 -0.53 -4.83 2.92
C VAL A 49 -0.14 -4.81 1.44
N VAL A 50 1.08 -5.23 1.13
CA VAL A 50 1.66 -5.15 -0.22
C VAL A 50 2.01 -6.56 -0.72
N LEU A 51 1.87 -6.77 -2.04
CA LEU A 51 2.42 -7.94 -2.71
C LEU A 51 3.70 -7.55 -3.43
N ALA A 52 4.77 -8.31 -3.21
CA ALA A 52 6.00 -8.21 -3.98
C ALA A 52 5.75 -8.68 -5.42
N ALA A 53 6.41 -8.01 -6.37
CA ALA A 53 6.40 -8.36 -7.79
C ALA A 53 7.41 -9.46 -8.12
#